data_AF-A0A2N6VKB1-F1
#
_entry.id   AF-A0A2N6VKB1-F1
#
_cell.length_a   1.000
_cell.length_b   1.000
_cell.length_c   1.000
_cell.angle_alpha   90.00
_cell.angle_beta   90.00
_cell.angle_gamma   90.00
#
_symmetry.space_group_name_H-M   'P 1'
#
loop_
_entity.id
_entity.type
_entity.pdbx_description
1 polymer ?
#
loop_
_entity_poly.entity_id
_entity_poly.type
_entity_poly.pdbx_seq_one_letter_code
_entity_poly.pdbx_strand_id
1 'polypeptide(L)' 'TVKKHLRAQEVARENQLPCIYLVDSGGANLPNQDDVFPDREHFGRIFYNQATLSAAGIPQL' A
#
# COMPACT_ATOMS: atom_id res chain seq x y z
N THR A 1 10.42 -2.58 -1.55
CA THR A 1 9.51 -1.90 -0.59
C THR A 1 8.04 -2.13 -0.89
N VAL A 2 7.58 -1.97 -2.14
CA VAL A 2 6.16 -2.11 -2.51
C VAL A 2 5.55 -3.45 -2.09
N LYS A 3 6.17 -4.59 -2.43
CA LYS A 3 5.67 -5.93 -2.09
C LYS A 3 5.38 -6.12 -0.59
N LYS A 4 6.24 -5.60 0.29
CA LYS A 4 6.05 -5.69 1.75
C LYS A 4 4.85 -4.86 2.21
N HIS A 5 4.67 -3.67 1.63
CA HIS A 5 3.54 -2.79 1.93
C HIS A 5 2.21 -3.45 1.51
N LEU A 6 2.14 -4.01 0.30
CA LEU A 6 0.95 -4.71 -0.18
C LEU A 6 0.62 -5.94 0.67
N ARG A 7 1.64 -6.70 1.10
CA ARG A 7 1.41 -7.83 2.02
C ARG A 7 0.83 -7.37 3.36
N ALA A 8 1.25 -6.23 3.90
CA ALA A 8 0.67 -5.70 5.13
C ALA A 8 -0.81 -5.32 4.96
N GLN A 9 -1.18 -4.70 3.84
CA GLN A 9 -2.58 -4.38 3.52
C GLN A 9 -3.43 -5.63 3.29
N GLU A 10 -2.87 -6.68 2.71
CA GLU A 10 -3.54 -7.97 2.57
C GLU A 10 -3.87 -8.59 3.92
N VAL A 11 -2.90 -8.61 4.85
CA VAL A 11 -3.12 -9.09 6.23
C VAL A 11 -4.19 -8.24 6.93
N ALA A 12 -4.15 -6.92 6.77
CA ALA A 12 -5.15 -6.03 7.35
C ALA A 12 -6.57 -6.34 6.82
N ARG A 13 -6.69 -6.59 5.51
CA ARG A 13 -7.95 -6.99 4.86
C ARG A 13 -8.48 -8.31 5.40
N GLU A 14 -7.62 -9.33 5.44
CA GLU A 14 -7.98 -10.69 5.88
C GLU A 14 -8.44 -10.75 7.34
N ASN A 15 -7.95 -9.83 8.17
CA ASN A 15 -8.18 -9.84 9.62
C ASN A 15 -8.98 -8.63 10.14
N GLN A 16 -9.51 -7.78 9.25
CA GLN A 16 -10.25 -6.56 9.62
C GLN A 16 -9.47 -5.64 10.58
N LEU A 17 -8.15 -5.51 10.36
CA LEU A 17 -7.28 -4.71 11.23
C LEU A 17 -7.13 -3.28 10.70
N PRO A 18 -7.34 -2.25 11.54
CA PRO A 18 -7.01 -0.87 11.17
C PRO A 18 -5.54 -0.72 10.75
N CYS A 19 -5.29 0.12 9.75
CA CYS A 19 -3.94 0.41 9.27
C CYS A 19 -3.46 1.77 9.81
N ILE A 20 -2.25 1.79 10.39
CA ILE A 20 -1.54 3.02 10.73
C ILE A 20 -0.25 3.06 9.92
N TYR A 21 -0.07 4.11 9.11
CA TYR A 21 1.11 4.31 8.29
C TYR A 21 2.00 5.39 8.89
N LEU A 22 3.12 5.00 9.51
CA LEU A 22 4.16 5.93 9.92
C LEU A 22 5.00 6.31 8.69
N VAL A 23 4.45 7.17 7.85
CA VAL A 23 5.05 7.54 6.57
C VAL A 23 6.22 8.50 6.80
N ASP A 24 7.42 8.00 6.56
CA ASP A 24 8.64 8.79 6.41
C ASP A 24 9.36 8.29 5.15
N SER A 25 9.18 9.01 4.03
CA SER A 25 9.62 8.55 2.71
C SER A 25 9.96 9.70 1.77
N GLY A 26 11.10 9.58 1.06
CA GLY A 26 11.50 10.46 -0.03
C GLY A 26 10.89 10.12 -1.39
N GLY A 27 10.03 9.11 -1.48
CA GLY A 27 9.36 8.67 -2.71
C GLY A 27 9.92 7.38 -3.31
N ALA A 28 9.72 7.19 -4.61
CA ALA A 28 10.21 6.03 -5.35
C ALA A 28 11.71 6.14 -5.66
N ASN A 29 12.40 5.00 -5.71
CA ASN A 29 13.82 4.96 -6.12
C ASN A 29 13.93 5.19 -7.63
N LEU A 30 14.22 6.42 -8.04
CA LEU A 30 14.15 6.86 -9.46
C LEU A 30 14.99 6.01 -10.43
N PRO A 31 16.22 5.57 -10.10
CA PRO A 31 16.98 4.68 -10.98
C PRO A 31 16.31 3.33 -11.27
N ASN A 32 15.43 2.86 -10.39
CA ASN A 32 14.72 1.58 -10.51
C ASN A 32 13.20 1.81 -10.64
N GLN A 33 12.78 2.89 -11.30
CA GLN A 33 11.38 3.33 -11.35
C GLN A 33 10.45 2.33 -12.06
N ASP A 34 10.96 1.62 -13.06
CA ASP A 34 10.25 0.60 -13.84
C ASP A 34 9.88 -0.62 -12.99
N ASP A 35 10.70 -0.95 -12.00
CA ASP A 35 10.44 -2.03 -11.04
C ASP A 35 9.43 -1.64 -9.94
N VAL A 36 9.03 -0.37 -9.83
CA VAL A 36 8.22 0.10 -8.70
C VAL A 36 7.02 0.97 -9.07
N PHE A 37 6.85 1.37 -10.34
CA PHE A 37 5.77 2.27 -10.77
C PHE A 37 4.70 1.66 -11.68
N PRO A 38 5.02 1.06 -12.85
CA PRO A 38 4.02 0.89 -13.92
C PRO A 38 3.06 -0.30 -13.77
N ASP A 39 3.39 -1.33 -12.99
CA ASP A 39 2.61 -2.56 -12.94
C ASP A 39 1.43 -2.51 -11.94
N ARG A 40 0.49 -3.43 -12.08
CA ARG A 40 -0.72 -3.52 -11.26
C ARG A 40 -0.44 -3.64 -9.77
N GLU A 41 0.61 -4.34 -9.38
CA GLU A 41 1.03 -4.55 -7.98
C GLU A 41 2.18 -3.60 -7.58
N HIS A 42 2.36 -2.50 -8.31
CA HIS A 42 3.37 -1.47 -8.01
C HIS A 42 2.77 -0.36 -7.14
N PHE A 43 3.50 0.76 -6.95
CA PHE A 43 3.19 1.79 -5.96
C PHE A 43 1.71 2.24 -5.95
N GLY A 44 1.10 2.39 -7.12
CA GLY A 44 -0.30 2.83 -7.26
C GLY A 44 -1.30 1.91 -6.55
N ARG A 45 -0.98 0.62 -6.42
CA ARG A 45 -1.82 -0.39 -5.76
C ARG A 45 -2.04 -0.08 -4.28
N ILE A 46 -1.09 0.57 -3.62
CA ILE A 46 -1.19 0.94 -2.20
C ILE A 46 -2.38 1.88 -1.98
N PHE A 47 -2.54 2.88 -2.85
CA PHE A 47 -3.65 3.85 -2.78
C PHE A 47 -4.99 3.21 -3.12
N TYR A 48 -5.02 2.34 -4.14
CA TYR A 48 -6.20 1.53 -4.45
C TYR A 48 -6.65 0.72 -3.23
N ASN A 49 -5.72 0.01 -2.59
CA ASN A 49 -6.00 -0.80 -1.41
C ASN A 49 -6.49 0.07 -0.23
N GLN A 50 -5.83 1.20 0.06
CA GLN A 50 -6.28 2.14 1.10
C GLN A 50 -7.73 2.58 0.90
N ALA A 51 -8.10 2.97 -0.33
CA ALA A 51 -9.47 3.36 -0.65
C ALA A 51 -10.46 2.19 -0.46
N THR A 52 -10.12 0.99 -0.94
CA THR A 52 -11.00 -0.19 -0.79
C THR A 52 -11.14 -0.67 0.65
N LEU A 53 -10.07 -0.60 1.46
CA LEU A 53 -10.10 -0.92 2.89
C LEU A 53 -10.96 0.08 3.66
N SER A 54 -10.80 1.37 3.37
CA SER A 54 -11.64 2.43 3.95
C SER A 54 -13.12 2.21 3.61
N ALA A 55 -13.44 1.89 2.35
CA ALA A 55 -14.81 1.56 1.93
C ALA A 55 -15.37 0.31 2.62
N ALA A 56 -14.52 -0.64 3.01
CA ALA A 56 -14.88 -1.82 3.79
C ALA A 56 -15.00 -1.54 5.31
N GLY A 57 -14.84 -0.29 5.75
CA GLY A 57 -14.92 0.09 7.16
C GLY A 57 -13.65 -0.16 7.96
N ILE A 58 -12.53 -0.47 7.31
CA ILE A 58 -11.22 -0.67 7.96
C ILE A 58 -10.48 0.67 7.98
N PRO A 59 -10.30 1.32 9.16
CA PRO A 59 -9.69 2.64 9.25
C PRO A 59 -8.28 2.69 8.65
N GLN A 60 -7.99 3.77 7.92
CA GLN A 60 -6.67 4.07 7.35
C GLN A 60 -6.19 5.39 7.96
N LEU A 61 -5.07 5.37 8.70
CA LEU A 61 -4.52 6.51 9.45
C LEU A 61 -3.04 6.75 9.13
#